data_AF-A0A453L5Z3-F1
#
_entry.id   AF-A0A453L5Z3-F1
#
_cell.length_a   1.000
_cell.length_b   1.000
_cell.length_c   1.000
_cell.angle_alpha   90.00
_cell.angle_beta   90.00
_cell.angle_gamma   90.00
#
_symmetry.space_group_name_H-M   'P 1'
#
loop_
_entity.id
_entity.type
_entity.pdbx_description
1 polymer ?
#
loop_
_entity_poly.entity_id
_entity_poly.type
_entity_poly.pdbx_seq_one_letter_code
_entity_poly.pdbx_strand_id
1 'polypeptide(L)' 'MTIALGRIPKEENDLFDTMDDWLRRDRFVFVGWSGLLLFPCAYFALGGWFTGTTFVTSWYTHGLASSYLEGCNS' A
#
# COMPACT_ATOMS: atom_id res chain seq x y z
N MET A 1 2.98 26.06 49.37
CA MET A 1 1.81 25.66 48.56
C MET A 1 2.34 24.82 47.40
N THR A 2 2.52 23.53 47.63
CA THR A 2 3.11 22.59 46.65
C THR A 2 1.96 21.80 46.04
N ILE A 3 1.54 22.20 44.85
CA ILE A 3 0.53 21.48 44.08
C ILE A 3 1.26 20.27 43.50
N ALA A 4 1.06 19.11 44.11
CA ALA A 4 1.46 17.86 43.51
C ALA A 4 0.61 17.70 42.23
N LEU A 5 1.20 17.97 41.07
CA LEU A 5 0.66 17.49 39.81
C LEU A 5 0.61 15.96 39.94
N GLY A 6 -0.55 15.45 40.31
CA GLY A 6 -0.85 14.04 40.20
C GLY A 6 -0.46 13.60 38.80
N ARG A 7 0.42 12.60 38.73
CA ARG A 7 0.64 11.83 37.51
C ARG A 7 -0.74 11.46 36.98
N ILE A 8 -1.17 12.13 35.91
CA ILE A 8 -2.23 11.64 35.05
C ILE A 8 -1.73 10.24 34.66
N PRO A 9 -2.40 9.15 35.04
CA PRO A 9 -2.07 7.86 34.45
C PRO A 9 -2.35 8.05 32.96
N LYS A 10 -1.29 8.15 32.15
CA LYS A 10 -1.42 8.06 30.70
C LYS A 10 -2.04 6.69 30.47
N GLU A 11 -3.25 6.70 29.94
CA GLU A 11 -4.00 5.51 29.57
C GLU A 11 -3.07 4.57 28.81
N GLU A 12 -2.84 3.39 29.40
CA GLU A 12 -1.54 2.71 29.35
C GLU A 12 -1.24 2.01 28.03
N ASN A 13 -2.17 1.97 27.07
CA ASN A 13 -1.97 1.46 25.71
C ASN A 13 -3.04 2.06 24.79
N ASP A 14 -2.77 3.24 24.24
CA ASP A 14 -3.63 3.82 23.23
C ASP A 14 -3.64 2.92 22.00
N LEU A 15 -4.80 2.71 21.37
CA LEU A 15 -4.93 1.80 20.21
C LEU A 15 -3.93 2.14 19.09
N PHE A 16 -3.55 3.42 19.03
CA PHE A 16 -2.52 3.96 18.15
C PHE A 16 -1.11 3.41 18.43
N ASP A 17 -0.69 3.31 19.70
CA ASP A 17 0.61 2.75 20.04
C ASP A 17 0.67 1.26 19.71
N THR A 18 -0.43 0.53 19.95
CA THR A 18 -0.54 -0.89 19.56
C THR A 18 -0.48 -1.06 18.03
N MET A 19 -1.08 -0.14 17.27
CA MET A 19 -1.00 -0.13 15.80
C MET A 19 0.40 0.22 15.30
N ASP A 20 1.08 1.23 15.87
CA ASP A 20 2.45 1.62 15.49
C ASP A 20 3.43 0.45 15.73
N ASP A 21 3.34 -0.19 16.90
CA ASP A 21 4.16 -1.36 17.23
C ASP A 21 3.88 -2.54 16.28
N TRP A 22 2.61 -2.79 15.94
CA TRP A 22 2.28 -3.85 14.98
C TRP A 22 2.79 -3.56 13.57
N LEU A 23 2.77 -2.30 13.17
CA LEU A 23 3.17 -1.86 11.84
C LEU A 23 4.69 -1.81 11.68
N ARG A 24 5.42 -1.49 12.76
CA ARG A 24 6.89 -1.46 12.83
C ARG A 24 7.53 -2.78 13.22
N ARG A 25 6.75 -3.80 13.61
CA ARG A 25 7.29 -5.14 13.91
C ARG A 25 8.24 -5.61 12.80
N ASP A 26 9.42 -6.06 13.20
CA ASP A 26 10.38 -6.72 12.32
C ASP A 26 9.80 -8.03 11.80
N ARG A 27 9.19 -7.96 10.62
CA ARG A 27 8.74 -9.10 9.82
C ARG A 27 9.53 -9.14 8.52
N PHE A 28 9.47 -10.29 7.86
CA PHE A 28 10.17 -10.56 6.59
C PHE A 28 9.93 -9.49 5.51
N VAL A 29 8.75 -8.86 5.52
CA VAL A 29 8.41 -7.70 4.69
C VAL A 29 7.98 -6.58 5.61
N PHE A 30 8.86 -5.61 5.84
CA PHE A 30 8.56 -4.43 6.65
C PHE A 30 7.40 -3.64 6.02
N VAL A 31 6.39 -3.30 6.83
CA VAL A 31 5.28 -2.46 6.37
C VAL A 31 5.53 -1.01 6.76
N GLY A 32 5.60 -0.71 8.05
CA GLY A 32 5.65 0.67 8.51
C GLY A 32 4.46 1.51 8.01
N TRP A 33 4.41 2.78 8.39
CA TRP A 33 3.34 3.67 7.95
C TRP A 33 3.37 3.94 6.45
N SER A 34 4.56 3.91 5.84
CA SER A 34 4.73 4.04 4.39
C SER A 34 4.20 2.83 3.63
N GLY A 35 4.33 1.62 4.17
CA GLY A 35 3.84 0.39 3.56
C GLY A 35 2.34 0.38 3.36
N LEU A 36 1.60 1.02 4.26
CA LEU A 36 0.13 1.07 4.19
C LEU A 36 -0.36 1.71 2.87
N LEU A 37 0.40 2.67 2.32
CA LEU A 37 0.12 3.25 1.00
C LEU A 37 0.92 2.56 -0.11
N LEU A 38 2.16 2.15 0.17
CA LEU A 38 3.06 1.56 -0.81
C LEU A 38 2.55 0.20 -1.34
N PHE A 39 2.09 -0.71 -0.46
CA PHE A 39 1.60 -2.02 -0.90
C PHE A 39 0.38 -1.93 -1.82
N PRO A 40 -0.70 -1.21 -1.48
CA PRO A 40 -1.83 -1.11 -2.40
C PRO A 40 -1.46 -0.37 -3.68
N CYS A 41 -0.66 0.70 -3.61
CA CYS A 41 -0.27 1.45 -4.81
C CYS A 41 0.61 0.60 -5.75
N ALA A 42 1.63 -0.07 -5.22
CA ALA A 42 2.51 -0.93 -6.01
C ALA A 42 1.74 -2.13 -6.60
N TYR A 43 0.84 -2.73 -5.82
CA TYR A 43 0.02 -3.85 -6.28
C TYR A 43 -0.93 -3.45 -7.39
N PHE A 44 -1.62 -2.30 -7.26
CA PHE A 44 -2.51 -1.82 -8.32
C PHE A 44 -1.75 -1.37 -9.57
N ALA A 45 -0.58 -0.74 -9.43
CA ALA A 45 0.24 -0.35 -10.57
C ALA A 45 0.72 -1.58 -11.36
N LEU A 46 1.26 -2.59 -10.66
CA LEU A 46 1.70 -3.84 -11.28
C LEU A 46 0.52 -4.63 -11.86
N GLY A 47 -0.57 -4.77 -11.11
CA GLY A 47 -1.78 -5.44 -11.57
C GLY A 47 -2.40 -4.77 -12.79
N GLY A 48 -2.43 -3.42 -12.81
CA GLY A 48 -2.90 -2.63 -13.94
C GLY A 48 -2.02 -2.82 -15.18
N TRP A 49 -0.70 -2.88 -15.02
CA TRP A 49 0.22 -3.16 -16.12
C TRP A 49 0.03 -4.56 -16.70
N PHE A 50 -0.04 -5.59 -15.84
CA PHE A 50 -0.25 -6.96 -16.29
C PHE A 50 -1.61 -7.13 -16.97
N THR A 51 -2.66 -6.52 -16.42
CA THR A 51 -4.00 -6.56 -17.03
C THR A 51 -4.01 -5.81 -18.37
N GLY A 52 -3.36 -4.65 -18.42
CA GLY A 52 -3.25 -3.82 -19.62
C GLY A 52 -2.56 -4.54 -20.77
N THR A 53 -1.35 -5.02 -20.52
CA THR A 53 -0.55 -5.75 -21.53
C THR A 53 -1.13 -7.10 -21.92
N THR A 54 -1.96 -7.72 -21.07
CA THR A 54 -2.57 -9.02 -21.41
C THR A 54 -3.87 -8.87 -22.17
N PHE A 55 -4.74 -7.92 -21.80
CA PHE A 55 -6.13 -7.89 -22.26
C PHE A 55 -6.61 -6.56 -22.85
N VAL A 56 -5.89 -5.45 -22.67
CA VAL A 56 -6.40 -4.12 -23.03
C VAL A 56 -5.87 -3.67 -24.39
N THR A 57 -6.79 -3.40 -25.30
CA THR A 57 -6.49 -2.85 -26.62
C THR A 57 -6.19 -1.35 -26.58
N SER A 58 -5.29 -0.90 -27.45
CA SER A 58 -5.03 0.53 -27.70
C SER A 58 -5.63 1.00 -29.04
N TRP A 59 -6.60 0.27 -29.58
CA TRP A 59 -7.23 0.56 -30.87
C TRP A 59 -7.94 1.93 -30.91
N TYR A 60 -8.67 2.28 -29.86
CA TYR A 60 -9.45 3.52 -29.81
C TYR A 60 -8.64 4.78 -29.48
N THR A 61 -7.45 4.61 -28.91
CA THR A 61 -6.57 5.72 -28.53
C THR A 61 -5.48 5.97 -29.58
N HIS A 62 -4.85 4.90 -30.05
CA HIS A 62 -3.70 4.98 -30.96
C HIS A 62 -3.84 4.13 -32.22
N GLY A 63 -4.92 3.36 -32.39
CA GLY A 63 -5.09 2.45 -33.54
C GLY A 63 -4.11 1.28 -33.55
N LEU A 64 -3.55 0.92 -32.39
CA LEU A 64 -2.53 -0.12 -32.26
C LEU A 64 -3.05 -1.30 -31.41
N ALA A 65 -2.69 -2.51 -31.82
CA ALA A 65 -2.74 -3.69 -30.97
C ALA A 65 -1.62 -3.59 -29.93
N SER A 66 -1.96 -3.66 -28.65
CA SER A 66 -1.03 -3.44 -27.54
C SER A 66 -1.08 -4.57 -26.49
N SER A 67 -1.97 -5.55 -26.69
CA SER A 67 -2.14 -6.67 -25.76
C SER A 67 -1.76 -8.02 -26.36
N TYR A 68 -1.32 -8.95 -25.49
CA TYR A 68 -1.04 -10.34 -25.88
C TYR A 68 -2.28 -11.03 -26.48
N LEU A 69 -3.49 -10.69 -26.02
CA LEU A 69 -4.73 -11.18 -26.60
C LEU A 69 -4.91 -10.77 -28.07
N GLU A 70 -4.39 -9.60 -28.46
CA GLU A 70 -4.45 -9.10 -29.83
C GLU A 70 -3.33 -9.65 -30.73
N GLY A 71 -2.50 -10.58 -30.23
CA GLY A 71 -1.36 -11.13 -30.97
C GLY A 71 -0.12 -10.25 -30.92
N CYS A 72 -0.01 -9.35 -29.93
CA CYS A 72 1.23 -8.60 -29.74
C CYS A 72 2.36 -9.61 -29.41
N ASN A 73 3.42 -9.62 -30.24
CA ASN A 73 4.57 -10.56 -30.20
C ASN A 73 4.35 -11.97 -30.81
N SER A 74 3.35 -12.17 -31.68
CA SER A 74 3.17 -13.40 -32.49
C SER A 74 3.83 -13.34 -33.86
#